data_AF-A0A132MSW7-F1
#
_entry.id   AF-A0A132MSW7-F1
#
_cell.length_a   1.000
_cell.length_b   1.000
_cell.length_c   1.000
_cell.angle_alpha   90.00
_cell.angle_beta   90.00
_cell.angle_gamma   90.00
#
_symmetry.space_group_name_H-M   'P 1'
#
loop_
_entity.id
_entity.type
_entity.pdbx_description
1 polymer ?
#
loop_
_entity_poly.entity_id
_entity_poly.type
_entity_poly.pdbx_seq_one_letter_code
_entity_poly.pdbx_strand_id
1 'polypeptide(L)'
;MTAAAGALHALFDAHLGKENDLLLPVLADAGVDLGSLLGDMHDILGPAHDHASPATVANGEELDVRPLAPALRRQKIFAMFHVLSAGEAFVLVNDHDPKPLYYQFQAEHPDEFAWDYLESGPEVWRVRIGKS
;
A
#
# COMPACT_ATOMS: atom_id res chain seq x y z
N MET A 1 -18.41 -10.88 -5.60
CA MET A 1 -17.00 -10.67 -6.02
C MET A 1 -15.98 -11.21 -5.01
N THR A 2 -16.39 -11.91 -3.94
CA THR A 2 -15.48 -12.42 -2.89
C THR A 2 -14.71 -13.69 -3.30
N ALA A 3 -15.25 -14.49 -4.22
CA ALA A 3 -14.65 -15.75 -4.64
C ALA A 3 -13.35 -15.60 -5.45
N ALA A 4 -13.22 -14.55 -6.26
CA ALA A 4 -12.04 -14.33 -7.10
C ALA A 4 -10.82 -13.87 -6.29
N ALA A 5 -11.03 -13.02 -5.28
CA ALA A 5 -9.98 -12.59 -4.36
C ALA A 5 -9.47 -13.76 -3.50
N GLY A 6 -10.37 -14.62 -3.00
CA GLY A 6 -9.99 -15.83 -2.26
C GLY A 6 -9.24 -16.85 -3.09
N ALA A 7 -9.63 -17.05 -4.36
CA ALA A 7 -8.93 -17.95 -5.27
C ALA A 7 -7.52 -17.46 -5.60
N LEU A 8 -7.33 -16.14 -5.76
CA LEU A 8 -6.01 -15.55 -5.99
C LEU A 8 -5.13 -15.65 -4.75
N HIS A 9 -5.68 -15.39 -3.55
CA HIS A 9 -4.96 -15.52 -2.28
C HIS A 9 -4.48 -16.96 -2.05
N ALA A 10 -5.34 -17.95 -2.27
CA ALA A 10 -4.98 -19.36 -2.17
C ALA A 10 -3.89 -19.78 -3.19
N LEU A 11 -3.89 -19.16 -4.38
CA LEU A 11 -2.85 -19.37 -5.39
C LEU A 11 -1.50 -18.80 -4.93
N PHE A 12 -1.49 -17.61 -4.33
CA PHE A 12 -0.28 -17.02 -3.75
C PHE A 12 0.24 -17.84 -2.58
N ASP A 13 -0.61 -18.24 -1.63
CA ASP A 13 -0.20 -19.09 -0.49
C ASP A 13 0.37 -20.43 -0.96
N ALA A 14 -0.31 -21.08 -1.91
CA ALA A 14 0.17 -22.34 -2.48
C ALA A 14 1.44 -22.17 -3.32
N HIS A 15 1.74 -20.97 -3.82
CA HIS A 15 2.99 -20.67 -4.50
C HIS A 15 4.12 -20.46 -3.47
N LEU A 16 3.90 -19.59 -2.49
CA LEU A 16 4.84 -19.31 -1.40
C LEU A 16 5.22 -20.57 -0.61
N GLY A 17 4.25 -21.44 -0.31
CA GLY A 17 4.52 -22.71 0.36
C GLY A 17 5.47 -23.60 -0.45
N LYS A 18 5.32 -23.66 -1.78
CA LYS A 18 6.24 -24.44 -2.63
C LYS A 18 7.64 -23.84 -2.65
N GLU A 19 7.76 -22.52 -2.64
CA GLU A 19 9.08 -21.88 -2.58
C GLU A 19 9.78 -22.20 -1.26
N ASN A 20 9.08 -22.05 -0.13
CA ASN A 20 9.62 -22.34 1.20
C ASN A 20 9.98 -23.82 1.40
N ASP A 21 9.16 -24.73 0.92
CA ASP A 21 9.31 -26.16 1.20
C ASP A 21 10.21 -26.88 0.19
N LEU A 22 10.35 -26.36 -1.04
CA LEU A 22 11.07 -27.04 -2.12
C LEU A 22 12.25 -26.26 -2.68
N LEU A 23 12.13 -24.94 -2.89
CA LEU A 23 13.17 -24.16 -3.56
C LEU A 23 14.21 -23.63 -2.58
N LEU A 24 13.77 -23.02 -1.47
CA LEU A 24 14.69 -22.48 -0.46
C LEU A 24 15.62 -23.54 0.13
N PRO A 25 15.17 -24.77 0.46
CA PRO A 25 16.06 -25.80 0.98
C PRO A 25 17.10 -26.24 -0.06
N VAL A 26 16.74 -26.33 -1.34
CA VAL A 26 17.66 -26.71 -2.42
C VAL A 26 18.72 -25.63 -2.64
N LEU A 27 18.34 -24.35 -2.58
CA LEU A 27 19.29 -23.24 -2.70
C LEU A 27 20.22 -23.14 -1.49
N ALA A 28 19.69 -23.39 -0.29
CA ALA A 28 20.48 -23.46 0.94
C ALA A 28 21.49 -24.62 0.91
N ASP A 29 21.06 -25.82 0.49
CA ASP A 29 21.93 -26.99 0.35
C ASP A 29 22.98 -26.81 -0.76
N ALA A 30 22.64 -26.08 -1.82
CA ALA A 30 23.58 -25.71 -2.89
C ALA A 30 24.59 -24.62 -2.46
N GLY A 31 24.49 -24.09 -1.23
CA GLY A 31 25.37 -23.05 -0.71
C GLY A 31 25.22 -21.70 -1.41
N VAL A 32 24.06 -21.44 -2.03
CA VAL A 32 23.76 -20.17 -2.68
C VAL A 32 23.51 -19.10 -1.62
N ASP A 33 24.25 -17.99 -1.69
CA ASP A 33 23.99 -16.83 -0.84
C ASP A 33 22.72 -16.10 -1.32
N LEU A 34 21.60 -16.48 -0.74
CA LEU A 34 20.30 -15.89 -1.01
C LEU A 34 20.27 -14.39 -0.70
N GLY A 35 21.04 -13.92 0.29
CA GLY A 35 21.09 -12.51 0.69
C GLY A 35 21.68 -11.64 -0.42
N SER A 36 22.74 -12.12 -1.08
CA SER A 36 23.32 -11.45 -2.25
C SER A 36 22.40 -11.52 -3.47
N LEU A 37 21.72 -12.64 -3.71
CA LEU A 37 20.81 -12.80 -4.86
C LEU A 37 19.58 -11.90 -4.75
N LEU A 38 19.03 -11.76 -3.54
CA LEU A 38 17.88 -10.91 -3.24
C LEU A 38 18.25 -9.42 -3.11
N GLY A 39 19.52 -9.11 -2.83
CA GLY A 39 20.02 -7.73 -2.81
C GLY A 39 19.78 -6.99 -4.13
N ASP A 40 20.00 -7.68 -5.25
CA ASP A 40 19.77 -7.11 -6.59
C ASP A 40 18.27 -6.96 -6.94
N MET A 41 17.38 -7.74 -6.30
CA MET A 41 15.92 -7.57 -6.46
C MET A 41 15.39 -6.32 -5.75
N HIS A 42 16.09 -5.82 -4.74
CA HIS A 42 15.75 -4.58 -4.02
C HIS A 42 15.85 -3.34 -4.94
N ASP A 43 16.73 -3.38 -5.94
CA ASP A 43 16.86 -2.33 -6.96
C ASP A 43 15.69 -2.33 -7.97
N ILE A 44 15.07 -3.50 -8.19
CA ILE A 44 13.94 -3.68 -9.11
C ILE A 44 12.61 -3.32 -8.43
N LEU A 45 12.48 -3.64 -7.14
CA LEU A 45 11.25 -3.45 -6.36
C LEU A 45 11.20 -2.11 -5.60
N GLY A 46 12.31 -1.36 -5.60
CA GLY A 46 12.47 -0.17 -4.76
C GLY A 46 12.69 -0.54 -3.29
N PRO A 47 12.99 0.45 -2.41
CA PRO A 47 13.25 0.18 -1.01
C PRO A 47 12.09 -0.61 -0.41
N ALA A 48 12.39 -1.79 0.14
CA ALA A 48 11.47 -2.56 0.96
C ALA A 48 10.97 -1.59 2.04
N HIS A 49 9.70 -1.20 1.95
CA HIS A 49 9.06 -0.55 3.07
C HIS A 49 9.19 -1.54 4.21
N ASP A 50 9.92 -1.12 5.25
CA ASP A 50 9.96 -1.77 6.53
C ASP A 50 8.55 -2.31 6.79
N HIS A 51 8.42 -3.63 6.83
CA HIS A 51 7.26 -4.25 7.44
C HIS A 51 7.43 -4.00 8.93
N ALA A 52 7.25 -2.73 9.32
CA ALA A 52 7.03 -2.36 10.68
C ALA A 52 5.93 -3.29 11.18
N SER A 53 6.18 -3.92 12.33
CA SER A 53 5.12 -4.35 13.25
C SER A 53 3.95 -3.38 13.16
N PRO A 54 2.68 -3.81 13.30
CA PRO A 54 1.52 -2.93 13.17
C PRO A 54 1.65 -1.77 14.17
N ALA A 55 2.34 -0.73 13.73
CA ALA A 55 2.56 0.49 14.42
C ALA A 55 1.26 1.19 14.15
N THR A 56 0.50 1.39 15.22
CA THR A 56 -0.53 2.42 15.32
C THR A 56 -0.16 3.56 14.39
N VAL A 57 -0.86 3.65 13.25
CA VAL A 57 -0.68 4.77 12.33
C VAL A 57 -1.20 5.96 13.10
N ALA A 58 -0.25 6.76 13.60
CA ALA A 58 -0.55 7.93 14.40
C ALA A 58 -1.54 8.79 13.62
N ASN A 59 -2.64 9.15 14.28
CA ASN A 59 -3.69 10.01 13.71
C ASN A 59 -3.04 11.26 13.10
N GLY A 60 -2.90 11.32 11.77
CA GLY A 60 -2.28 12.44 11.06
C GLY A 60 -0.92 12.21 10.39
N GLU A 61 -0.52 10.98 10.05
CA GLU A 61 0.61 10.80 9.11
C GLU A 61 0.31 11.48 7.76
N GLU A 62 1.28 12.26 7.25
CA GLU A 62 1.17 12.91 5.94
C GLU A 62 1.70 12.01 4.83
N LEU A 63 0.87 11.77 3.82
CA LEU A 63 1.24 11.10 2.58
C LEU A 63 1.37 12.14 1.46
N ASP A 64 2.60 12.62 1.23
CA ASP A 64 2.90 13.48 0.10
C ASP A 64 3.15 12.68 -1.18
N VAL A 65 2.23 12.81 -2.13
CA VAL A 65 2.28 12.06 -3.40
C VAL A 65 2.83 12.88 -4.57
N ARG A 66 3.12 14.17 -4.37
CA ARG A 66 3.71 15.05 -5.39
C ARG A 66 5.04 14.53 -5.95
N PRO A 67 5.97 13.98 -5.14
CA PRO A 67 7.23 13.43 -5.67
C PRO A 67 7.06 12.09 -6.38
N LEU A 68 5.90 11.42 -6.24
CA LEU A 68 5.66 10.12 -6.84
C LEU A 68 5.20 10.24 -8.29
N ALA A 69 5.61 9.28 -9.12
CA ALA A 69 5.12 9.13 -10.48
C ALA A 69 3.58 8.97 -10.49
N PRO A 70 2.85 9.58 -11.44
CA PRO A 70 1.38 9.56 -11.46
C PRO A 70 0.75 8.17 -11.34
N ALA A 71 1.37 7.15 -11.95
CA ALA A 71 0.91 5.76 -11.88
C ALA A 71 0.99 5.17 -10.46
N LEU A 72 1.95 5.61 -9.65
CA LEU A 72 2.19 5.09 -8.29
C LEU A 72 1.35 5.80 -7.23
N ARG A 73 0.94 7.06 -7.47
CA ARG A 73 0.19 7.87 -6.50
C ARG A 73 -1.05 7.13 -6.00
N ARG A 74 -1.90 6.68 -6.93
CA ARG A 74 -3.13 5.96 -6.60
C ARG A 74 -2.84 4.67 -5.82
N GLN A 75 -1.89 3.86 -6.29
CA GLN A 75 -1.53 2.61 -5.63
C GLN A 75 -1.11 2.83 -4.18
N LYS A 76 -0.25 3.84 -3.92
CA LYS A 76 0.23 4.16 -2.57
C LYS A 76 -0.90 4.66 -1.65
N ILE A 77 -1.80 5.50 -2.17
CA ILE A 77 -2.94 6.04 -1.40
C ILE A 77 -3.89 4.92 -0.97
N PHE A 78 -4.28 4.04 -1.88
CA PHE A 78 -5.16 2.92 -1.54
C PHE A 78 -4.48 1.92 -0.62
N ALA A 79 -3.20 1.61 -0.84
CA ALA A 79 -2.44 0.75 0.07
C ALA A 79 -2.42 1.31 1.50
N MET A 80 -2.21 2.64 1.64
CA MET A 80 -2.27 3.30 2.94
C MET A 80 -3.68 3.20 3.57
N PHE A 81 -4.74 3.43 2.80
CA PHE A 81 -6.10 3.31 3.31
C PHE A 81 -6.45 1.89 3.79
N HIS A 82 -5.97 0.86 3.08
CA HIS A 82 -6.30 -0.54 3.40
C HIS A 82 -5.70 -0.99 4.72
N VAL A 83 -4.53 -0.45 5.10
CA VAL A 83 -3.86 -0.78 6.37
C VAL A 83 -4.41 -0.01 7.57
N LEU A 84 -5.23 1.04 7.35
CA LEU A 84 -5.89 1.75 8.46
C LEU A 84 -6.83 0.81 9.24
N SER A 85 -6.83 0.96 10.56
CA SER A 85 -7.88 0.47 11.44
C SER A 85 -9.08 1.42 11.42
N ALA A 86 -10.25 0.95 11.85
CA ALA A 86 -11.43 1.81 12.01
C ALA A 86 -11.11 2.95 13.00
N GLY A 87 -11.44 4.18 12.63
CA GLY A 87 -11.14 5.40 13.38
C GLY A 87 -9.74 6.00 13.12
N GLU A 88 -8.89 5.35 12.32
CA GLU A 88 -7.59 5.89 11.90
C GLU A 88 -7.70 6.69 10.60
N ALA A 89 -6.77 7.63 10.40
CA ALA A 89 -6.75 8.51 9.23
C ALA A 89 -5.32 9.00 8.91
N PHE A 90 -5.09 9.33 7.64
CA PHE A 90 -3.89 10.01 7.16
C PHE A 90 -4.25 11.29 6.38
N VAL A 91 -3.26 12.15 6.14
CA VAL A 91 -3.43 13.38 5.35
C VAL A 91 -2.75 13.23 4.01
N LEU A 92 -3.53 13.21 2.93
CA LEU A 92 -3.03 13.26 1.56
C LEU A 92 -2.59 14.69 1.21
N VAL A 93 -1.37 14.84 0.70
CA VAL A 93 -0.85 16.10 0.13
C VAL A 93 -0.68 15.92 -1.38
N ASN A 94 -1.40 16.71 -2.18
CA ASN A 94 -1.43 16.62 -3.64
C ASN A 94 -1.19 17.98 -4.32
N ASP A 95 -0.75 17.94 -5.57
CA ASP A 95 -0.50 19.13 -6.42
C ASP A 95 -1.76 19.67 -7.12
N HIS A 96 -2.90 18.97 -7.02
CA HIS A 96 -4.20 19.37 -7.56
C HIS A 96 -5.36 18.81 -6.71
N ASP A 97 -6.58 19.27 -6.98
CA ASP A 97 -7.79 18.77 -6.31
C ASP A 97 -7.96 17.25 -6.55
N PRO A 98 -7.94 16.41 -5.50
CA PRO A 98 -8.11 14.96 -5.61
C PRO A 98 -9.58 14.53 -5.84
N LYS A 99 -10.44 15.38 -6.39
CA LYS A 99 -11.86 15.08 -6.68
C LYS A 99 -12.10 13.76 -7.46
N PRO A 100 -11.31 13.38 -8.49
CA PRO A 100 -11.48 12.08 -9.12
C PRO A 100 -11.28 10.89 -8.16
N LEU A 101 -10.35 11.05 -7.21
CA LEU A 101 -10.06 10.05 -6.20
C LEU A 101 -11.21 9.93 -5.18
N TYR A 102 -11.84 11.05 -4.78
CA TYR A 102 -13.04 11.02 -3.94
C TYR A 102 -14.15 10.15 -4.55
N TYR A 103 -14.44 10.33 -5.83
CA TYR A 103 -15.46 9.52 -6.50
C TYR A 103 -15.08 8.04 -6.59
N GLN A 104 -13.78 7.74 -6.70
CA GLN A 104 -13.30 6.38 -6.68
C GLN A 104 -13.50 5.73 -5.29
N PHE A 105 -13.17 6.44 -4.21
CA PHE A 105 -13.47 5.99 -2.85
C PHE A 105 -14.96 5.76 -2.63
N GLN A 106 -15.81 6.68 -3.11
CA GLN A 106 -17.26 6.52 -3.02
C GLN A 106 -17.79 5.29 -3.76
N ALA A 107 -17.16 4.92 -4.89
CA ALA A 107 -17.56 3.75 -5.68
C ALA A 107 -17.04 2.42 -5.10
N GLU A 108 -15.82 2.40 -4.55
CA GLU A 108 -15.15 1.18 -4.09
C GLU A 108 -15.36 0.89 -2.59
N HIS A 109 -15.56 1.93 -1.79
CA HIS A 109 -15.66 1.87 -0.33
C HIS A 109 -16.86 2.68 0.20
N PRO A 110 -18.10 2.45 -0.29
CA PRO A 110 -19.26 3.22 0.16
C PRO A 110 -19.45 3.09 1.68
N ASP A 111 -19.64 4.22 2.36
CA ASP A 111 -19.86 4.33 3.81
C ASP A 111 -18.69 3.85 4.72
N GLU A 112 -17.55 3.46 4.14
CA GLU A 112 -16.37 2.95 4.86
C GLU A 112 -15.26 3.99 5.06
N PHE A 113 -15.42 5.21 4.53
CA PHE A 113 -14.41 6.27 4.62
C PHE A 113 -14.98 7.63 5.02
N ALA A 114 -14.10 8.45 5.59
CA ALA A 114 -14.31 9.88 5.83
C ALA A 114 -13.37 10.70 4.94
N TRP A 115 -13.82 11.87 4.51
CA TRP A 115 -13.09 12.75 3.60
C TRP A 115 -13.26 14.22 3.98
N ASP A 116 -12.20 14.81 4.53
CA ASP A 116 -12.21 16.20 4.99
C ASP A 116 -11.12 17.01 4.29
N TYR A 117 -11.50 18.08 3.60
CA TYR A 117 -10.52 19.03 3.06
C TYR A 117 -9.91 19.85 4.20
N LEU A 118 -8.59 19.80 4.33
CA LEU A 118 -7.81 20.63 5.27
C LEU A 118 -7.26 21.88 4.57
N GLU A 119 -6.93 21.77 3.29
CA GLU A 119 -6.42 22.86 2.47
C GLU A 119 -6.84 22.69 1.02
N SER A 120 -7.29 23.78 0.39
CA SER A 120 -7.90 23.77 -0.95
C SER A 120 -7.20 24.72 -1.91
N GLY A 121 -5.91 24.48 -2.19
CA GLY A 121 -5.18 25.08 -3.30
C GLY A 121 -5.02 26.61 -3.26
N PRO A 122 -4.39 27.21 -4.31
CA PRO A 122 -3.95 26.57 -5.56
C PRO A 122 -2.58 25.89 -5.48
N GLU A 123 -1.79 26.16 -4.45
CA GLU A 123 -0.40 25.68 -4.34
C GLU A 123 -0.32 24.24 -3.81
N VAL A 124 -1.18 23.90 -2.84
CA VAL A 124 -1.22 22.60 -2.19
C VAL A 124 -2.66 22.21 -1.88
N TRP A 125 -2.99 20.94 -2.06
CA TRP A 125 -4.27 20.36 -1.65
C TRP A 125 -4.01 19.35 -0.55
N ARG A 126 -4.64 19.54 0.62
CA ARG A 126 -4.54 18.64 1.77
C ARG A 126 -5.89 18.09 2.12
N VAL A 127 -5.99 16.76 2.16
CA VAL A 127 -7.23 16.05 2.47
C VAL A 127 -6.96 15.00 3.53
N ARG A 128 -7.72 15.03 4.62
CA ARG A 128 -7.75 13.96 5.61
C ARG A 128 -8.65 12.84 5.08
N ILE A 129 -8.10 11.64 4.99
CA ILE A 129 -8.81 10.43 4.58
C ILE A 129 -8.79 9.47 5.76
N GLY A 130 -9.97 9.15 6.28
CA GLY A 130 -10.14 8.26 7.43
C GLY A 130 -10.94 7.01 7.10
N LYS A 131 -10.77 5.95 7.90
CA LYS A 131 -11.58 4.72 7.81
C LYS A 131 -12.63 4.72 8.92
N SER A 132 -13.88 4.48 8.55
CA SER A 132 -15.03 4.48 9.47
C SER A 132 -15.14 3.19 10.28
#